data_AF-A0A3M1GNW3-F1
#
_entry.id   AF-A0A3M1GNW3-F1
#
_cell.length_a   1.000
_cell.length_b   1.000
_cell.length_c   1.000
_cell.angle_alpha   90.00
_cell.angle_beta   90.00
_cell.angle_gamma   90.00
#
_symmetry.space_group_name_H-M   'P 1'
#
loop_
_entity.id
_entity.type
_entity.pdbx_description
1 polymer ?
#
loop_
_entity_poly.entity_id
_entity_poly.type
_entity_poly.pdbx_seq_one_letter_code
_entity_poly.pdbx_strand_id
1 'polypeptide(L)'
;MGALTLWREEPRALGASDRRELAAVLRAAPWCWPSREAEPQRFAEARELTGCESVPALRAGQALLVSVQRNAASLWRIGPPEPASFDQTAPFDERARRAWEEAALALPRSLPVLWRPVGVLRARLPRAVHLGTYATTGALQPPARLEGASFGLAFFLAQASEVLDCPLPADVVGCATVDAHGALGPVEALDRKLEAVARLAPGVEQIVVAATQRDEARRIADELGAPWRIRGESRADRALAALLSPERVAERLVDAGADPETRSALVRSFYRLAMGRRDAVHVWRPVARAARLALDRWPDLDPAERYWLRFAEAVALRHDGKPAALPLPERVWLERLPRSERTAHLAHLVQQAADTGSPEPEAIGPLLEHELPATVHEAFAPQLQLLGALARLEAVTGRPRHALERQLAVLEGWLERFRPEEASYPLAEAYRLAGALGDEAAFERAAQLETEISALGAFPGDGAQYVEVARGRALAALGRFGQARELLEPRLEDPATVDHVAAAACRALAAIHAATGEGAARRAVLEQLEQFEATGERVNGILTSLDDALRAGRDAEAARWLEALAATEPEPTGHLRRAAGRLGEPEAAYVARFYPY
;
A
#
# COMPACT_ATOMS: atom_id res chain seq x y z
N MET A 1 18.53 26.26 31.28
CA MET A 1 17.87 26.74 30.06
C MET A 1 18.67 26.23 28.89
N GLY A 2 18.05 25.73 27.82
CA GLY A 2 18.81 25.35 26.61
C GLY A 2 19.39 26.59 25.92
N ALA A 3 20.50 26.45 25.19
CA ALA A 3 21.20 27.60 24.60
C ALA A 3 20.33 28.43 23.65
N LEU A 4 19.38 27.79 22.95
CA LEU A 4 18.40 28.46 22.11
C LEU A 4 17.45 29.36 22.91
N THR A 5 16.93 28.88 24.04
CA THR A 5 16.04 29.65 24.92
C THR A 5 16.78 30.84 25.53
N LEU A 6 18.00 30.61 26.02
CA LEU A 6 18.87 31.66 26.55
C LEU A 6 19.16 32.76 25.54
N TRP A 7 19.48 32.40 24.31
CA TRP A 7 19.74 33.38 23.26
C TRP A 7 18.53 34.26 22.94
N ARG A 8 17.32 33.71 23.05
CA ARG A 8 16.08 34.43 22.75
C ARG A 8 15.66 35.37 23.87
N GLU A 9 15.85 34.97 25.12
CA GLU A 9 15.40 35.72 26.31
C GLU A 9 16.49 36.65 26.85
N GLU A 10 17.75 36.18 26.90
CA GLU A 10 18.89 36.89 27.49
C GLU A 10 20.18 36.74 26.65
N PRO A 11 20.27 37.35 25.44
CA PRO A 11 21.39 37.13 24.52
C PRO A 11 22.78 37.43 25.11
N ARG A 12 22.84 38.35 26.08
CA ARG A 12 24.08 38.78 26.76
C ARG A 12 24.59 37.75 27.79
N ALA A 13 23.79 36.74 28.13
CA ALA A 13 24.12 35.72 29.13
C ALA A 13 24.80 34.47 28.54
N LEU A 14 24.95 34.37 27.21
CA LEU A 14 25.51 33.19 26.55
C LEU A 14 27.02 33.03 26.81
N GLY A 15 27.39 31.98 27.55
CA GLY A 15 28.78 31.55 27.72
C GLY A 15 29.34 30.85 26.47
N ALA A 16 30.64 30.53 26.48
CA ALA A 16 31.30 29.86 25.36
C ALA A 16 30.79 28.43 25.10
N SER A 17 30.23 27.76 26.11
CA SER A 17 29.55 26.47 25.94
C SER A 17 28.20 26.64 25.24
N ASP A 18 27.39 27.59 25.71
CA ASP A 18 26.06 27.87 25.15
C ASP A 18 26.16 28.35 23.69
N ARG A 19 27.16 29.16 23.35
CA ARG A 19 27.40 29.59 21.96
C ARG A 19 27.72 28.41 21.03
N ARG A 20 28.47 27.41 21.52
CA ARG A 20 28.78 26.19 20.72
C ARG A 20 27.55 25.32 20.55
N GLU A 21 26.76 25.14 21.60
CA GLU A 21 25.48 24.42 21.56
C GLU A 21 24.49 25.12 20.61
N LEU A 22 24.32 26.44 20.74
CA LEU A 22 23.47 27.25 19.87
C LEU A 22 23.90 27.16 18.40
N ALA A 23 25.20 27.26 18.12
CA ALA A 23 25.71 27.11 16.76
C ALA A 23 25.43 25.70 16.19
N ALA A 24 25.50 24.65 17.01
CA ALA A 24 25.14 23.30 16.61
C ALA A 24 23.63 23.19 16.30
N VAL A 25 22.76 23.73 17.18
CA VAL A 25 21.31 23.76 16.97
C VAL A 25 20.96 24.50 15.69
N LEU A 26 21.47 25.72 15.49
CA LEU A 26 21.19 26.52 14.29
C LEU A 26 21.69 25.83 13.01
N ARG A 27 22.84 25.15 13.03
CA ARG A 27 23.30 24.37 11.86
C ARG A 27 22.38 23.19 11.52
N ALA A 28 21.74 22.58 12.52
CA ALA A 28 20.92 21.39 12.34
C ALA A 28 19.42 21.65 12.23
N ALA A 29 18.94 22.83 12.65
CA ALA A 29 17.54 23.19 12.73
C ALA A 29 17.26 24.55 12.04
N PRO A 30 16.99 24.51 10.72
CA PRO A 30 16.60 25.68 9.94
C PRO A 30 15.42 26.46 10.54
N TRP A 31 14.45 25.77 11.13
CA TRP A 31 13.28 26.39 11.80
C TRP A 31 13.65 27.37 12.93
N CYS A 32 14.80 27.16 13.57
CA CYS A 32 15.28 28.00 14.68
C CYS A 32 15.97 29.28 14.20
N TRP A 33 16.19 29.44 12.88
CA TRP A 33 16.81 30.65 12.33
C TRP A 33 15.85 31.84 12.38
N PRO A 34 16.32 33.02 12.83
CA PRO A 34 15.51 34.23 12.85
C PRO A 34 15.15 34.67 11.43
N SER A 35 14.07 35.42 11.28
CA SER A 35 13.71 36.00 9.97
C SER A 35 14.73 37.06 9.57
N ARG A 36 15.21 36.98 8.32
CA ARG A 36 16.14 37.98 7.75
C ARG A 36 15.52 39.37 7.71
N GLU A 37 14.22 39.46 7.48
CA GLU A 37 13.48 40.72 7.34
C GLU A 37 13.01 41.26 8.70
N ALA A 38 12.43 40.39 9.55
CA ALA A 38 11.87 40.82 10.82
C ALA A 38 12.91 40.95 11.96
N GLU A 39 14.00 40.16 11.92
CA GLU A 39 15.04 40.12 12.95
C GLU A 39 16.48 40.21 12.35
N PRO A 40 16.82 41.26 11.58
CA PRO A 40 18.06 41.32 10.79
C PRO A 40 19.35 41.25 11.63
N GLN A 41 19.34 41.80 12.85
CA GLN A 41 20.49 41.76 13.76
C GLN A 41 20.75 40.32 14.27
N ARG A 42 19.71 39.63 14.71
CA ARG A 42 19.82 38.23 15.14
C ARG A 42 20.17 37.29 13.99
N PHE A 43 19.71 37.61 12.78
CA PHE A 43 20.13 36.90 11.58
C PHE A 43 21.64 37.03 11.33
N ALA A 44 22.20 38.23 11.49
CA ALA A 44 23.64 38.43 11.40
C ALA A 44 24.42 37.67 12.49
N GLU A 45 23.93 37.68 13.74
CA GLU A 45 24.52 36.90 14.84
C GLU A 45 24.49 35.39 14.55
N ALA A 46 23.36 34.86 14.05
CA ALA A 46 23.25 33.45 13.68
C ALA A 46 24.25 33.07 12.58
N ARG A 47 24.47 33.94 11.59
CA ARG A 47 25.51 33.74 10.55
C ARG A 47 26.91 33.70 11.14
N GLU A 48 27.24 34.63 12.04
CA GLU A 48 28.54 34.69 12.69
C GLU A 48 28.81 33.44 13.55
N LEU A 49 27.83 33.03 14.37
CA LEU A 49 27.94 31.85 15.24
C LEU A 49 28.08 30.54 14.45
N THR A 50 27.35 30.41 13.35
CA THR A 50 27.30 29.16 12.58
C THR A 50 28.36 29.06 11.51
N GLY A 51 28.85 30.20 11.00
CA GLY A 51 29.66 30.30 9.79
C GLY A 51 28.85 30.12 8.49
N CYS A 52 27.52 30.01 8.57
CA CYS A 52 26.67 29.81 7.41
C CYS A 52 26.28 31.16 6.78
N GLU A 53 26.35 31.27 5.45
CA GLU A 53 25.94 32.50 4.75
C GLU A 53 24.41 32.66 4.66
N SER A 54 23.69 31.54 4.72
CA SER A 54 22.22 31.48 4.65
C SER A 54 21.67 30.38 5.56
N VAL A 55 20.35 30.36 5.73
CA VAL A 55 19.65 29.31 6.48
C VAL A 55 19.98 27.95 5.85
N PRO A 56 20.47 26.96 6.63
CA PRO A 56 20.78 25.64 6.11
C PRO A 56 19.55 24.99 5.45
N ALA A 57 19.76 24.27 4.35
CA ALA A 57 18.69 23.49 3.74
C ALA A 57 18.36 22.26 4.60
N LEU A 58 17.07 21.90 4.67
CA LEU A 58 16.67 20.61 5.20
C LEU A 58 17.16 19.47 4.30
N ARG A 59 17.41 18.32 4.91
CA ARG A 59 17.60 17.06 4.21
C ARG A 59 16.27 16.33 4.07
N ALA A 60 16.15 15.49 3.05
CA ALA A 60 15.03 14.58 2.92
C ALA A 60 14.88 13.72 4.18
N GLY A 61 13.65 13.54 4.66
CA GLY A 61 13.38 12.79 5.89
C GLY A 61 13.38 13.62 7.18
N GLN A 62 13.61 14.93 7.11
CA GLN A 62 13.61 15.80 8.29
C GLN A 62 12.28 16.54 8.47
N ALA A 63 11.79 16.61 9.70
CA ALA A 63 10.64 17.42 10.07
C ALA A 63 10.76 17.97 11.51
N LEU A 64 10.04 19.06 11.78
CA LEU A 64 9.89 19.65 13.11
C LEU A 64 8.70 19.03 13.84
N LEU A 65 8.85 18.83 15.14
CA LEU A 65 7.90 18.14 15.99
C LEU A 65 7.84 18.83 17.35
N VAL A 66 6.64 18.93 17.93
CA VAL A 66 6.39 19.67 19.18
C VAL A 66 5.75 18.76 20.22
N SER A 67 6.42 18.58 21.35
CA SER A 67 5.90 17.84 22.50
C SER A 67 5.46 18.80 23.60
N VAL A 68 4.38 18.46 24.30
CA VAL A 68 3.90 19.24 25.45
C VAL A 68 3.92 18.35 26.70
N GLN A 69 4.41 18.90 27.79
CA GLN A 69 4.34 18.36 29.15
C GLN A 69 3.53 19.32 30.03
N ARG A 70 3.20 18.96 31.27
CA ARG A 70 2.35 19.77 32.15
C ARG A 70 2.74 21.26 32.23
N ASN A 71 4.03 21.58 32.35
CA ASN A 71 4.52 22.97 32.48
C ASN A 71 5.56 23.39 31.43
N ALA A 72 5.83 22.53 30.43
CA ALA A 72 6.82 22.81 29.39
C ALA A 72 6.35 22.33 28.01
N ALA A 73 6.93 22.90 26.97
CA ALA A 73 6.80 22.46 25.59
C ALA A 73 8.18 22.48 24.93
N SER A 74 8.49 21.47 24.12
CA SER A 74 9.82 21.27 23.54
C SER A 74 9.73 21.08 22.04
N LEU A 75 10.71 21.65 21.33
CA LEU A 75 10.92 21.43 19.92
C LEU A 75 11.89 20.28 19.70
N TRP A 76 11.57 19.46 18.71
CA TRP A 76 12.32 18.28 18.32
C TRP A 76 12.48 18.25 16.82
N ARG A 77 13.68 17.91 16.35
CA ARG A 77 13.90 17.50 14.97
C ARG A 77 13.81 15.98 14.91
N ILE A 78 13.03 15.47 13.97
CA ILE A 78 13.13 14.06 13.56
C ILE A 78 13.91 13.97 12.25
N GLY A 79 14.62 12.87 12.08
CA GLY A 79 15.36 12.59 10.86
C GLY A 79 16.15 11.28 10.94
N PRO A 80 16.87 10.93 9.86
CA PRO A 80 17.79 9.79 9.88
C PRO A 80 18.86 9.96 10.97
N PRO A 81 19.34 8.87 11.58
CA PRO A 81 20.37 8.94 12.62
C PRO A 81 21.68 9.53 12.06
N GLU A 82 22.07 10.70 12.55
CA GLU A 82 23.38 11.32 12.26
C GLU A 82 24.42 10.94 13.33
N PRO A 83 25.71 10.86 12.96
CA PRO A 83 26.78 10.57 13.92
C PRO A 83 26.91 11.68 14.99
N ALA A 84 26.66 11.28 16.24
CA ALA A 84 27.22 11.75 17.52
C ALA A 84 27.51 13.26 17.75
N SER A 85 26.65 14.18 17.31
CA SER A 85 26.81 15.63 17.65
C SER A 85 25.75 16.19 18.61
N PHE A 86 24.72 15.42 18.97
CA PHE A 86 23.68 15.85 19.90
C PHE A 86 23.48 14.83 21.04
N ASP A 87 23.64 15.30 22.28
CA ASP A 87 23.59 14.49 23.49
C ASP A 87 22.16 14.25 24.01
N GLN A 88 21.16 15.02 23.54
CA GLN A 88 19.80 14.97 24.06
C GLN A 88 18.82 14.39 23.04
N THR A 89 18.51 13.11 23.19
CA THR A 89 17.52 12.40 22.37
C THR A 89 16.53 11.63 23.22
N ALA A 90 15.28 11.55 22.77
CA ALA A 90 14.21 10.87 23.50
C ALA A 90 13.59 9.74 22.66
N PRO A 91 13.31 8.57 23.25
CA PRO A 91 12.54 7.52 22.60
C PRO A 91 11.06 7.89 22.48
N PHE A 92 10.38 7.25 21.53
CA PHE A 92 8.93 7.31 21.35
C PHE A 92 8.22 6.23 22.17
N ASP A 93 7.07 6.55 22.74
CA ASP A 93 6.18 5.57 23.37
C ASP A 93 5.39 4.74 22.34
N GLU A 94 4.62 3.76 22.80
CA GLU A 94 3.83 2.88 21.90
C GLU A 94 2.80 3.65 21.06
N ARG A 95 2.21 4.73 21.60
CA ARG A 95 1.24 5.54 20.85
C ARG A 95 1.90 6.33 19.72
N ALA A 96 3.06 6.92 19.97
CA ALA A 96 3.86 7.57 18.95
C ALA A 96 4.40 6.57 17.92
N ARG A 97 4.82 5.37 18.33
CA ARG A 97 5.21 4.29 17.41
C ARG A 97 4.06 3.87 16.50
N ARG A 98 2.86 3.70 17.05
CA ARG A 98 1.67 3.43 16.24
C ARG A 98 1.38 4.57 15.26
N ALA A 99 1.47 5.83 15.68
CA ALA A 99 1.31 6.97 14.77
C ALA A 99 2.36 7.00 13.64
N TRP A 100 3.59 6.52 13.89
CA TRP A 100 4.62 6.34 12.86
C TRP A 100 4.24 5.26 11.83
N GLU A 101 3.68 4.15 12.30
CA GLU A 101 3.18 3.08 11.43
C GLU A 101 1.95 3.51 10.62
N GLU A 102 1.01 4.20 11.24
CA GLU A 102 -0.18 4.74 10.58
C GLU A 102 0.20 5.77 9.51
N ALA A 103 1.16 6.64 9.79
CA ALA A 103 1.73 7.56 8.80
C ALA A 103 2.33 6.82 7.59
N ALA A 104 3.05 5.72 7.82
CA ALA A 104 3.66 4.95 6.72
C ALA A 104 2.60 4.23 5.88
N LEU A 105 1.54 3.70 6.51
CA LEU A 105 0.38 3.15 5.81
C LEU A 105 -0.37 4.21 5.01
N ALA A 106 -0.32 5.49 5.43
CA ALA A 106 -0.91 6.62 4.74
C ALA A 106 -0.19 7.10 3.47
N LEU A 107 1.09 6.77 3.30
CA LEU A 107 1.86 7.27 2.17
C LEU A 107 1.38 6.78 0.80
N PRO A 108 1.18 5.47 0.54
CA PRO A 108 0.86 4.99 -0.80
C PRO A 108 -0.42 5.59 -1.39
N ARG A 109 -1.36 6.04 -0.55
CA ARG A 109 -2.59 6.70 -1.03
C ARG A 109 -2.50 8.22 -1.09
N SER A 110 -1.49 8.82 -0.45
CA SER A 110 -1.36 10.27 -0.33
C SER A 110 -0.30 10.86 -1.24
N LEU A 111 0.59 10.03 -1.79
CA LEU A 111 1.64 10.46 -2.70
C LEU A 111 1.13 10.54 -4.14
N PRO A 112 1.52 11.58 -4.92
CA PRO A 112 1.16 11.68 -6.33
C PRO A 112 1.84 10.61 -7.19
N VAL A 113 3.06 10.23 -6.80
CA VAL A 113 3.97 9.28 -7.46
C VAL A 113 4.76 8.52 -6.39
N LEU A 114 5.09 7.24 -6.65
CA LEU A 114 5.86 6.40 -5.72
C LEU A 114 6.85 5.51 -6.47
N TRP A 115 8.13 5.55 -6.09
CA TRP A 115 9.20 4.75 -6.70
C TRP A 115 10.15 4.08 -5.70
N ARG A 116 9.91 4.24 -4.39
CA ARG A 116 10.64 3.54 -3.31
C ARG A 116 9.67 2.72 -2.45
N PRO A 117 10.08 1.55 -1.93
CA PRO A 117 9.25 0.77 -1.02
C PRO A 117 9.01 1.50 0.30
N VAL A 118 7.75 1.56 0.74
CA VAL A 118 7.36 2.25 1.98
C VAL A 118 7.50 1.33 3.20
N GLY A 119 7.41 0.01 3.02
CA GLY A 119 7.48 -0.97 4.11
C GLY A 119 8.73 -0.86 5.00
N VAL A 120 9.88 -0.45 4.43
CA VAL A 120 11.12 -0.24 5.18
C VAL A 120 11.00 0.89 6.22
N LEU A 121 10.16 1.89 5.95
CA LEU A 121 9.96 3.01 6.88
C LEU A 121 9.25 2.56 8.14
N ARG A 122 8.32 1.61 8.06
CA ARG A 122 7.59 1.07 9.22
C ARG A 122 8.55 0.48 10.25
N ALA A 123 9.57 -0.23 9.78
CA ALA A 123 10.54 -0.90 10.65
C ALA A 123 11.61 0.05 11.24
N ARG A 124 11.77 1.26 10.69
CA ARG A 124 12.85 2.17 11.06
C ARG A 124 12.32 3.46 11.69
N LEU A 125 12.10 3.41 13.00
CA LEU A 125 11.74 4.60 13.78
C LEU A 125 12.83 5.68 13.68
N PRO A 126 12.43 6.95 13.54
CA PRO A 126 13.38 8.05 13.45
C PRO A 126 13.99 8.32 14.83
N ARG A 127 15.09 9.08 14.84
CA ARG A 127 15.65 9.63 16.08
C ARG A 127 15.09 11.04 16.29
N ALA A 128 14.55 11.32 17.48
CA ALA A 128 14.18 12.67 17.87
C ALA A 128 15.36 13.36 18.57
N VAL A 129 15.78 14.50 18.03
CA VAL A 129 16.85 15.34 18.56
C VAL A 129 16.23 16.59 19.16
N HIS A 130 16.53 16.85 20.43
CA HIS A 130 16.04 18.03 21.14
C HIS A 130 16.66 19.31 20.56
N LEU A 131 15.83 20.34 20.36
CA LEU A 131 16.27 21.65 19.87
C LEU A 131 16.17 22.76 20.92
N GLY A 132 15.17 22.68 21.79
CA GLY A 132 14.91 23.69 22.79
C GLY A 132 13.64 23.40 23.60
N THR A 133 13.58 23.95 24.81
CA THR A 133 12.40 23.83 25.68
C THR A 133 11.97 25.22 26.11
N TYR A 134 10.67 25.44 26.09
CA TYR A 134 9.96 26.56 26.68
C TYR A 134 9.22 26.03 27.92
N ALA A 135 9.33 26.71 29.06
CA ALA A 135 8.58 26.38 30.27
C ALA A 135 7.82 27.60 30.76
N THR A 136 6.58 27.39 31.20
CA THR A 136 5.76 28.44 31.82
C THR A 136 6.17 28.65 33.29
N THR A 137 6.54 27.56 33.99
CA THR A 137 7.12 27.60 35.35
C THR A 137 8.08 26.43 35.58
N GLY A 138 9.18 26.66 36.33
CA GLY A 138 10.10 25.61 36.79
C GLY A 138 11.24 25.22 35.83
N ALA A 139 11.87 24.08 36.10
CA ALA A 139 13.10 23.64 35.42
C ALA A 139 12.85 23.15 33.98
N LEU A 140 13.78 23.50 33.09
CA LEU A 140 13.74 23.24 31.64
C LEU A 140 14.44 21.93 31.27
N GLN A 141 13.89 20.80 31.71
CA GLN A 141 14.35 19.50 31.23
C GLN A 141 13.45 19.04 30.09
N PRO A 142 14.02 18.59 28.96
CA PRO A 142 13.20 17.98 27.91
C PRO A 142 12.56 16.68 28.42
N PRO A 143 11.40 16.27 27.86
CA PRO A 143 10.84 14.96 28.14
C PRO A 143 11.85 13.83 27.95
N ALA A 144 11.89 12.91 28.91
CA ALA A 144 12.65 11.67 28.80
C ALA A 144 12.04 10.69 27.77
N ARG A 145 10.78 10.92 27.37
CA ARG A 145 10.03 10.12 26.39
C ARG A 145 9.02 11.00 25.66
N LEU A 146 8.84 10.76 24.37
CA LEU A 146 7.86 11.44 23.53
C LEU A 146 6.58 10.61 23.45
N GLU A 147 5.47 11.18 23.93
CA GLU A 147 4.22 10.46 24.14
C GLU A 147 3.09 10.94 23.22
N GLY A 148 2.28 9.97 22.79
CA GLY A 148 1.00 10.23 22.12
C GLY A 148 1.05 10.33 20.59
N ALA A 149 -0.14 10.38 19.98
CA ALA A 149 -0.32 10.37 18.53
C ALA A 149 -0.17 11.75 17.87
N SER A 150 0.09 12.81 18.65
CA SER A 150 0.11 14.21 18.18
C SER A 150 1.23 14.55 17.17
N PHE A 151 2.05 13.55 16.84
CA PHE A 151 3.18 13.61 15.92
C PHE A 151 2.84 13.10 14.52
N GLY A 152 1.63 12.56 14.30
CA GLY A 152 1.24 11.87 13.08
C GLY A 152 1.57 12.65 11.79
N LEU A 153 1.23 13.94 11.72
CA LEU A 153 1.52 14.74 10.53
C LEU A 153 3.02 15.00 10.35
N ALA A 154 3.76 15.26 11.43
CA ALA A 154 5.21 15.42 11.34
C ALA A 154 5.91 14.14 10.86
N PHE A 155 5.47 12.97 11.36
CA PHE A 155 5.95 11.67 10.89
C PHE A 155 5.63 11.44 9.41
N PHE A 156 4.38 11.67 9.01
CA PHE A 156 3.96 11.53 7.63
C PHE A 156 4.78 12.43 6.68
N LEU A 157 4.99 13.70 7.04
CA LEU A 157 5.77 14.63 6.22
C LEU A 157 7.25 14.23 6.14
N ALA A 158 7.86 13.79 7.24
CA ALA A 158 9.22 13.27 7.24
C ALA A 158 9.35 12.05 6.32
N GLN A 159 8.46 11.06 6.47
CA GLN A 159 8.51 9.87 5.63
C GLN A 159 8.24 10.18 4.15
N ALA A 160 7.29 11.06 3.84
CA ALA A 160 7.02 11.51 2.47
C ALA A 160 8.25 12.19 1.86
N SER A 161 8.89 13.09 2.63
CA SER A 161 10.13 13.75 2.25
C SER A 161 11.25 12.75 1.95
N GLU A 162 11.40 11.71 2.77
CA GLU A 162 12.41 10.66 2.58
C GLU A 162 12.14 9.80 1.33
N VAL A 163 10.88 9.36 1.15
CA VAL A 163 10.47 8.52 0.02
C VAL A 163 10.63 9.25 -1.31
N LEU A 164 10.23 10.53 -1.33
CA LEU A 164 10.31 11.38 -2.52
C LEU A 164 11.69 11.99 -2.74
N ASP A 165 12.62 11.80 -1.80
CA ASP A 165 13.93 12.47 -1.79
C ASP A 165 13.82 13.99 -1.96
N CYS A 166 12.79 14.56 -1.33
CA CYS A 166 12.42 15.96 -1.50
C CYS A 166 12.37 16.62 -0.12
N PRO A 167 13.34 17.50 0.21
CA PRO A 167 13.31 18.23 1.47
C PRO A 167 12.03 19.04 1.63
N LEU A 168 11.48 19.04 2.85
CA LEU A 168 10.38 19.94 3.19
C LEU A 168 10.86 21.40 3.17
N PRO A 169 9.96 22.36 2.97
CA PRO A 169 10.23 23.76 3.26
C PRO A 169 10.62 23.96 4.74
N ALA A 170 11.64 24.77 4.99
CA ALA A 170 12.18 25.03 6.34
C ALA A 170 11.30 25.96 7.20
N ASP A 171 10.24 26.51 6.61
CA ASP A 171 9.30 27.46 7.21
C ASP A 171 7.98 26.81 7.66
N VAL A 172 7.91 25.47 7.66
CA VAL A 172 6.68 24.72 7.89
C VAL A 172 6.77 23.85 9.14
N VAL A 173 5.66 23.81 9.90
CA VAL A 173 5.42 22.81 10.94
C VAL A 173 4.03 22.18 10.80
N GLY A 174 3.93 20.88 11.06
CA GLY A 174 2.68 20.13 11.08
C GLY A 174 2.26 19.77 12.51
N CYS A 175 1.00 20.06 12.86
CA CYS A 175 0.39 19.80 14.17
C CYS A 175 -0.98 19.13 13.98
N ALA A 176 -0.99 17.85 13.63
CA ALA A 176 -2.18 17.03 13.49
C ALA A 176 -1.84 15.55 13.75
N THR A 177 -2.83 14.75 14.15
CA THR A 177 -2.72 13.28 14.07
C THR A 177 -2.94 12.83 12.62
N VAL A 178 -2.46 11.64 12.26
CA VAL A 178 -2.67 11.01 10.95
C VAL A 178 -3.07 9.57 11.21
N ASP A 179 -4.14 9.10 10.57
CA ASP A 179 -4.60 7.72 10.71
C ASP A 179 -4.16 6.79 9.56
N ALA A 180 -4.54 5.53 9.76
CA ALA A 180 -4.59 4.42 8.81
C ALA A 180 -5.01 4.75 7.37
N HIS A 181 -5.78 5.82 7.13
CA HIS A 181 -6.41 6.21 5.87
C HIS A 181 -5.97 7.60 5.36
N GLY A 182 -5.01 8.23 6.06
CA GLY A 182 -4.50 9.56 5.77
C GLY A 182 -5.45 10.69 6.17
N ALA A 183 -6.45 10.44 7.02
CA ALA A 183 -7.27 11.50 7.62
C ALA A 183 -6.49 12.24 8.70
N LEU A 184 -6.69 13.55 8.79
CA LEU A 184 -6.05 14.41 9.78
C LEU A 184 -7.00 14.69 10.95
N GLY A 185 -6.56 14.33 12.15
CA GLY A 185 -7.31 14.55 13.39
C GLY A 185 -6.69 15.63 14.28
N PRO A 186 -7.49 16.17 15.22
CA PRO A 186 -7.05 17.23 16.11
C PRO A 186 -5.97 16.74 17.10
N VAL A 187 -5.21 17.69 17.65
CA VAL A 187 -4.22 17.46 18.70
C VAL A 187 -4.59 18.21 19.98
N GLU A 188 -4.21 17.61 21.11
CA GLU A 188 -4.34 18.26 22.42
C GLU A 188 -3.28 19.36 22.61
N ALA A 189 -3.60 20.32 23.49
CA ALA A 189 -2.73 21.43 23.89
C ALA A 189 -2.14 22.20 22.69
N LEU A 190 -2.99 22.50 21.71
CA LEU A 190 -2.59 23.19 20.48
C LEU A 190 -2.02 24.59 20.78
N ASP A 191 -2.68 25.34 21.66
CA ASP A 191 -2.21 26.60 22.24
C ASP A 191 -0.73 26.55 22.66
N ARG A 192 -0.39 25.57 23.50
CA ARG A 192 0.96 25.42 24.06
C ARG A 192 1.98 24.93 23.03
N LYS A 193 1.54 24.12 22.06
CA LYS A 193 2.38 23.74 20.91
C LYS A 193 2.75 24.97 20.09
N LEU A 194 1.77 25.82 19.78
CA LEU A 194 1.99 27.02 18.99
C LEU A 194 2.81 28.06 19.75
N GLU A 195 2.58 28.28 21.05
CA GLU A 195 3.44 29.11 21.89
C GLU A 195 4.92 28.70 21.81
N ALA A 196 5.20 27.39 21.85
CA ALA A 196 6.56 26.89 21.72
C ALA A 196 7.16 27.19 20.34
N VAL A 197 6.38 27.06 19.27
CA VAL A 197 6.80 27.41 17.90
C VAL A 197 7.12 28.89 17.80
N ALA A 198 6.26 29.79 18.30
CA ALA A 198 6.47 31.24 18.24
C ALA A 198 7.78 31.66 18.90
N ARG A 199 8.12 31.04 20.04
CA ARG A 199 9.31 31.39 20.80
C ARG A 199 10.59 30.77 20.22
N LEU A 200 10.54 29.47 19.90
CA LEU A 200 11.72 28.66 19.62
C LEU A 200 11.97 28.42 18.12
N ALA A 201 10.99 28.63 17.25
CA ALA A 201 11.10 28.41 15.80
C ALA A 201 10.66 29.66 15.00
N PRO A 202 11.41 30.78 15.08
CA PRO A 202 11.10 32.01 14.34
C PRO A 202 11.07 31.86 12.83
N GLY A 203 11.78 30.86 12.29
CA GLY A 203 11.81 30.60 10.86
C GLY A 203 10.51 29.99 10.33
N VAL A 204 9.62 29.54 11.22
CA VAL A 204 8.32 29.00 10.84
C VAL A 204 7.36 30.13 10.45
N GLU A 205 6.88 30.07 9.22
CA GLU A 205 5.89 30.99 8.67
C GLU A 205 4.55 30.32 8.42
N GLN A 206 4.51 28.99 8.35
CA GLN A 206 3.32 28.22 8.01
C GLN A 206 3.06 27.11 9.02
N ILE A 207 1.83 27.09 9.56
CA ILE A 207 1.35 26.03 10.45
C ILE A 207 0.29 25.22 9.71
N VAL A 208 0.46 23.91 9.66
CA VAL A 208 -0.57 22.98 9.17
C VAL A 208 -1.20 22.27 10.37
N VAL A 209 -2.52 22.43 10.52
CA VAL A 209 -3.33 21.78 11.55
C VAL A 209 -4.47 20.98 10.94
N ALA A 210 -5.16 20.17 11.74
CA ALA A 210 -6.40 19.55 11.32
C ALA A 210 -7.45 20.61 10.97
N ALA A 211 -8.28 20.34 9.96
CA ALA A 211 -9.32 21.27 9.50
C ALA A 211 -10.24 21.74 10.63
N THR A 212 -10.54 20.86 11.60
CA THR A 212 -11.37 21.14 12.77
C THR A 212 -10.74 22.14 13.76
N GLN A 213 -9.41 22.32 13.73
CA GLN A 213 -8.69 23.24 14.62
C GLN A 213 -8.17 24.49 13.91
N ARG A 214 -8.57 24.73 12.65
CA ARG A 214 -8.09 25.87 11.87
C ARG A 214 -8.38 27.22 12.55
N ASP A 215 -9.61 27.41 13.01
CA ASP A 215 -10.03 28.68 13.60
C ASP A 215 -9.49 28.84 15.03
N GLU A 216 -9.31 27.74 15.76
CA GLU A 216 -8.57 27.73 17.03
C GLU A 216 -7.12 28.20 16.84
N ALA A 217 -6.40 27.61 15.88
CA ALA A 217 -5.02 27.98 15.56
C ALA A 217 -4.87 29.44 15.10
N ARG A 218 -5.84 29.98 14.36
CA ARG A 218 -5.85 31.40 13.96
C ARG A 218 -5.96 32.34 15.14
N ARG A 219 -6.91 32.08 16.06
CA ARG A 219 -7.05 32.89 17.27
C ARG A 219 -5.78 32.88 18.10
N ILE A 220 -5.17 31.70 18.28
CA ILE A 220 -3.89 31.58 19.00
C ILE A 220 -2.79 32.38 18.28
N ALA A 221 -2.70 32.31 16.95
CA ALA A 221 -1.72 33.09 16.20
C ALA A 221 -1.91 34.60 16.38
N ASP A 222 -3.16 35.08 16.34
CA ASP A 222 -3.50 36.50 16.57
C ASP A 222 -3.14 36.94 18.00
N GLU A 223 -3.45 36.12 19.01
CA GLU A 223 -3.12 36.37 20.43
C GLU A 223 -1.60 36.42 20.67
N LEU A 224 -0.83 35.59 19.97
CA LEU A 224 0.63 35.58 20.03
C LEU A 224 1.28 36.67 19.17
N GLY A 225 0.50 37.39 18.35
CA GLY A 225 1.04 38.33 17.35
C GLY A 225 1.92 37.63 16.30
N ALA A 226 1.71 36.34 16.07
CA ALA A 226 2.52 35.54 15.16
C ALA A 226 1.98 35.66 13.72
N PRO A 227 2.79 36.08 12.74
CA PRO A 227 2.33 36.35 11.37
C PRO A 227 2.16 35.06 10.54
N TRP A 228 1.71 33.97 11.16
CA TRP A 228 1.68 32.66 10.51
C TRP A 228 0.54 32.51 9.50
N ARG A 229 0.85 31.82 8.41
CA ARG A 229 -0.14 31.28 7.48
C ARG A 229 -0.69 29.97 8.05
N ILE A 230 -1.88 30.02 8.64
CA ILE A 230 -2.57 28.83 9.18
C ILE A 230 -3.33 28.09 8.07
N ARG A 231 -2.99 26.82 7.86
CA ARG A 231 -3.69 25.89 6.97
C ARG A 231 -4.38 24.80 7.77
N GLY A 232 -5.70 24.68 7.59
CA GLY A 232 -6.48 23.59 8.16
C GLY A 232 -6.80 22.56 7.09
N GLU A 233 -6.31 21.34 7.25
CA GLU A 233 -6.44 20.26 6.28
C GLU A 233 -7.15 19.05 6.89
N SER A 234 -8.02 18.40 6.13
CA SER A 234 -8.73 17.18 6.58
C SER A 234 -7.99 15.90 6.20
N ARG A 235 -7.02 15.98 5.28
CA ARG A 235 -6.27 14.83 4.78
C ARG A 235 -4.80 15.12 4.50
N ALA A 236 -3.98 14.09 4.67
CA ALA A 236 -2.53 14.14 4.53
C ALA A 236 -2.08 14.41 3.08
N ASP A 237 -2.82 13.92 2.08
CA ASP A 237 -2.55 14.18 0.65
C ASP A 237 -2.69 15.67 0.31
N ARG A 238 -3.69 16.34 0.88
CA ARG A 238 -3.89 17.78 0.73
C ARG A 238 -2.79 18.56 1.42
N ALA A 239 -2.49 18.23 2.68
CA ALA A 239 -1.37 18.84 3.41
C ALA A 239 -0.05 18.71 2.63
N LEU A 240 0.26 17.53 2.09
CA LEU A 240 1.47 17.32 1.31
C LEU A 240 1.48 18.13 0.02
N ALA A 241 0.42 18.07 -0.79
CA ALA A 241 0.32 18.79 -2.06
C ALA A 241 0.46 20.31 -1.87
N ALA A 242 0.01 20.82 -0.72
CA ALA A 242 0.11 22.23 -0.37
C ALA A 242 1.54 22.67 0.00
N LEU A 243 2.40 21.73 0.39
CA LEU A 243 3.80 21.93 0.80
C LEU A 243 4.79 21.58 -0.31
N LEU A 244 4.55 20.45 -0.97
CA LEU A 244 5.29 19.91 -2.09
C LEU A 244 4.28 19.73 -3.24
N SER A 245 4.18 20.74 -4.10
CA SER A 245 3.24 20.70 -5.24
C SER A 245 3.43 19.42 -6.05
N PRO A 246 2.35 18.69 -6.43
CA PRO A 246 2.45 17.44 -7.18
C PRO A 246 3.30 17.53 -8.44
N GLU A 247 3.22 18.67 -9.14
CA GLU A 247 3.98 18.97 -10.35
C GLU A 247 5.47 19.00 -10.06
N ARG A 248 5.90 19.71 -9.00
CA ARG A 248 7.30 19.75 -8.55
C ARG A 248 7.82 18.38 -8.13
N VAL A 249 6.98 17.55 -7.51
CA VAL A 249 7.37 16.17 -7.15
C VAL A 249 7.55 15.32 -8.42
N ALA A 250 6.66 15.47 -9.40
CA ALA A 250 6.77 14.81 -10.70
C ALA A 250 8.02 15.28 -11.47
N GLU A 251 8.27 16.59 -11.51
CA GLU A 251 9.48 17.18 -12.12
C GLU A 251 10.74 16.65 -11.46
N ARG A 252 10.77 16.51 -10.14
CA ARG A 252 11.93 15.91 -9.43
C ARG A 252 12.23 14.49 -9.88
N LEU A 253 11.21 13.67 -10.10
CA LEU A 253 11.39 12.33 -10.66
C LEU A 253 11.96 12.39 -12.08
N VAL A 254 11.46 13.32 -12.91
CA VAL A 254 11.95 13.52 -14.29
C VAL A 254 13.40 13.98 -14.29
N ASP A 255 13.74 14.99 -13.50
CA ASP A 255 15.09 15.54 -13.37
C ASP A 255 16.09 14.49 -12.86
N ALA A 256 15.68 13.66 -11.90
CA ALA A 256 16.49 12.55 -11.40
C ALA A 256 16.83 11.52 -12.48
N GLY A 257 16.00 11.39 -13.52
CA GLY A 257 16.26 10.52 -14.67
C GLY A 257 17.22 11.10 -15.70
N ALA A 258 17.60 12.38 -15.59
CA ALA A 258 18.61 12.98 -16.47
C ALA A 258 20.02 12.42 -16.20
N ASP A 259 20.30 12.04 -14.94
CA ASP A 259 21.54 11.36 -14.56
C ASP A 259 21.44 9.83 -14.80
N PRO A 260 22.33 9.21 -15.61
CA PRO A 260 22.25 7.79 -15.94
C PRO A 260 22.35 6.84 -14.74
N GLU A 261 23.19 7.15 -13.75
CA GLU A 261 23.37 6.28 -12.58
C GLU A 261 22.12 6.30 -11.69
N THR A 262 21.60 7.49 -11.41
CA THR A 262 20.37 7.71 -10.67
C THR A 262 19.18 7.10 -11.40
N ARG A 263 19.07 7.30 -12.72
CA ARG A 263 18.05 6.66 -13.57
C ARG A 263 18.09 5.15 -13.40
N SER A 264 19.24 4.52 -13.58
CA SER A 264 19.37 3.05 -13.45
C SER A 264 18.96 2.55 -12.06
N ALA A 265 19.34 3.27 -10.99
CA ALA A 265 18.93 2.97 -9.63
C ALA A 265 17.41 3.08 -9.42
N LEU A 266 16.76 4.09 -10.00
CA LEU A 266 15.32 4.28 -9.94
C LEU A 266 14.56 3.21 -10.74
N VAL A 267 15.01 2.86 -11.95
CA VAL A 267 14.44 1.77 -12.75
C VAL A 267 14.48 0.45 -11.95
N ARG A 268 15.61 0.13 -11.29
CA ARG A 268 15.70 -1.03 -10.38
C ARG A 268 14.73 -0.93 -9.21
N SER A 269 14.50 0.28 -8.69
CA SER A 269 13.55 0.51 -7.60
C SER A 269 12.11 0.25 -8.03
N PHE A 270 11.70 0.70 -9.22
CA PHE A 270 10.41 0.37 -9.83
C PHE A 270 10.23 -1.14 -10.03
N TYR A 271 11.25 -1.80 -10.57
CA TYR A 271 11.22 -3.25 -10.75
C TYR A 271 11.05 -3.97 -9.41
N ARG A 272 11.82 -3.62 -8.38
CA ARG A 272 11.71 -4.20 -7.03
C ARG A 272 10.35 -3.93 -6.37
N LEU A 273 9.74 -2.76 -6.62
CA LEU A 273 8.38 -2.48 -6.14
C LEU A 273 7.37 -3.45 -6.76
N ALA A 274 7.47 -3.68 -8.07
CA ALA A 274 6.57 -4.59 -8.78
C ALA A 274 6.80 -6.07 -8.43
N MET A 275 8.05 -6.46 -8.15
CA MET A 275 8.43 -7.82 -7.73
C MET A 275 8.24 -8.07 -6.23
N GLY A 276 8.09 -7.01 -5.43
CA GLY A 276 8.04 -7.08 -3.98
C GLY A 276 6.75 -7.70 -3.44
N ARG A 277 6.76 -8.01 -2.14
CA ARG A 277 5.56 -8.50 -1.43
C ARG A 277 4.46 -7.43 -1.43
N ARG A 278 3.19 -7.86 -1.46
CA ARG A 278 2.02 -6.97 -1.52
C ARG A 278 1.89 -6.02 -0.32
N ASP A 279 2.51 -6.34 0.81
CA ASP A 279 2.57 -5.48 2.00
C ASP A 279 3.50 -4.26 1.84
N ALA A 280 4.33 -4.22 0.78
CA ALA A 280 5.19 -3.08 0.49
C ALA A 280 4.41 -1.85 -0.01
N VAL A 281 3.27 -2.07 -0.69
CA VAL A 281 2.42 -1.04 -1.30
C VAL A 281 0.95 -1.47 -1.28
N HIS A 282 0.12 -0.83 -0.45
CA HIS A 282 -1.32 -1.10 -0.41
C HIS A 282 -2.13 -0.35 -1.49
N VAL A 283 -1.54 0.66 -2.13
CA VAL A 283 -2.17 1.43 -3.21
C VAL A 283 -1.19 1.63 -4.36
N TRP A 284 -1.48 1.05 -5.52
CA TRP A 284 -0.54 0.91 -6.64
C TRP A 284 -0.59 2.05 -7.65
N ARG A 285 -1.65 2.86 -7.63
CA ARG A 285 -1.84 3.96 -8.58
C ARG A 285 -0.66 4.95 -8.66
N PRO A 286 -0.01 5.38 -7.56
CA PRO A 286 1.15 6.26 -7.65
C PRO A 286 2.38 5.59 -8.26
N VAL A 287 2.52 4.26 -8.13
CA VAL A 287 3.60 3.50 -8.79
C VAL A 287 3.39 3.48 -10.30
N ALA A 288 2.16 3.18 -10.75
CA ALA A 288 1.80 3.22 -12.17
C ALA A 288 2.05 4.60 -12.79
N ARG A 289 1.61 5.67 -12.12
CA ARG A 289 1.84 7.06 -12.57
C ARG A 289 3.33 7.40 -12.68
N ALA A 290 4.12 7.00 -11.69
CA ALA A 290 5.54 7.27 -11.66
C ALA A 290 6.29 6.52 -12.78
N ALA A 291 5.98 5.24 -13.00
CA ALA A 291 6.54 4.45 -14.09
C ALA A 291 6.15 5.00 -15.47
N ARG A 292 4.89 5.41 -15.66
CA ARG A 292 4.42 6.09 -16.88
C ARG A 292 5.17 7.40 -17.12
N LEU A 293 5.30 8.25 -16.11
CA LEU A 293 6.01 9.51 -16.23
C LEU A 293 7.47 9.31 -16.64
N ALA A 294 8.14 8.32 -16.05
CA ALA A 294 9.50 7.93 -16.42
C ALA A 294 9.58 7.46 -17.88
N LEU A 295 8.66 6.60 -18.33
CA LEU A 295 8.60 6.13 -19.73
C LEU A 295 8.41 7.27 -20.73
N ASP A 296 7.61 8.27 -20.38
CA ASP A 296 7.25 9.36 -21.28
C ASP A 296 8.30 10.49 -21.32
N ARG A 297 9.08 10.67 -20.24
CA ARG A 297 9.89 11.88 -20.03
C ARG A 297 11.39 11.64 -19.85
N TRP A 298 11.83 10.43 -19.50
CA TRP A 298 13.26 10.17 -19.36
C TRP A 298 13.92 9.98 -20.73
N PRO A 299 15.04 10.68 -20.99
CA PRO A 299 15.77 10.53 -22.24
C PRO A 299 16.54 9.20 -22.26
N ASP A 300 16.83 8.71 -23.47
CA ASP A 300 17.82 7.65 -23.73
C ASP A 300 17.65 6.36 -22.92
N LEU A 301 16.40 5.98 -22.61
CA LEU A 301 16.10 4.69 -22.01
C LEU A 301 16.52 3.55 -22.94
N ASP A 302 17.42 2.70 -22.45
CA ASP A 302 17.78 1.49 -23.16
C ASP A 302 16.59 0.50 -23.20
N PRO A 303 16.63 -0.52 -24.07
CA PRO A 303 15.54 -1.50 -24.18
C PRO A 303 15.21 -2.23 -22.86
N ALA A 304 16.20 -2.50 -22.01
CA ALA A 304 16.01 -3.19 -20.74
C ALA A 304 15.39 -2.27 -19.68
N GLU A 305 15.84 -1.02 -19.58
CA GLU A 305 15.26 -0.01 -18.69
C GLU A 305 13.80 0.26 -19.06
N ARG A 306 13.51 0.42 -20.36
CA ARG A 306 12.15 0.59 -20.87
C ARG A 306 11.28 -0.63 -20.53
N TYR A 307 11.84 -1.84 -20.63
CA TYR A 307 11.14 -3.07 -20.26
C TYR A 307 10.80 -3.10 -18.77
N TRP A 308 11.74 -2.78 -17.87
CA TRP A 308 11.50 -2.74 -16.41
C TRP A 308 10.43 -1.74 -16.00
N LEU A 309 10.43 -0.56 -16.62
CA LEU A 309 9.40 0.45 -16.35
C LEU A 309 8.02 -0.01 -16.84
N ARG A 310 7.92 -0.60 -18.04
CA ARG A 310 6.67 -1.17 -18.55
C ARG A 310 6.17 -2.32 -17.68
N PHE A 311 7.09 -3.16 -17.20
CA PHE A 311 6.77 -4.23 -16.25
C PHE A 311 6.16 -3.66 -14.98
N ALA A 312 6.83 -2.68 -14.36
CA ALA A 312 6.35 -2.08 -13.12
C ALA A 312 5.02 -1.35 -13.29
N GLU A 313 4.83 -0.64 -14.41
CA GLU A 313 3.57 0.00 -14.73
C GLU A 313 2.43 -1.03 -14.87
N ALA A 314 2.63 -2.10 -15.64
CA ALA A 314 1.58 -3.07 -15.90
C ALA A 314 1.19 -3.85 -14.64
N VAL A 315 2.16 -4.24 -13.80
CA VAL A 315 1.86 -4.85 -12.49
C VAL A 315 1.07 -3.88 -11.61
N ALA A 316 1.48 -2.61 -11.54
CA ALA A 316 0.80 -1.61 -10.73
C ALA A 316 -0.62 -1.30 -11.23
N LEU A 317 -0.83 -1.22 -12.54
CA LEU A 317 -2.16 -1.01 -13.13
C LEU A 317 -3.10 -2.19 -12.85
N ARG A 318 -2.61 -3.43 -12.97
CA ARG A 318 -3.40 -4.63 -12.66
C ARG A 318 -3.82 -4.68 -11.19
N HIS A 319 -2.92 -4.30 -10.29
CA HIS A 319 -3.28 -4.16 -8.86
C HIS A 319 -4.26 -3.01 -8.57
N ASP A 320 -4.38 -2.03 -9.47
CA ASP A 320 -5.38 -0.94 -9.42
C ASP A 320 -6.67 -1.30 -10.20
N GLY A 321 -6.86 -2.58 -10.56
CA GLY A 321 -8.03 -3.08 -11.29
C GLY A 321 -8.09 -2.66 -12.77
N LYS A 322 -6.99 -2.18 -13.35
CA LYS A 322 -6.95 -1.72 -14.74
C LYS A 322 -6.29 -2.76 -15.65
N PRO A 323 -6.81 -2.94 -16.88
CA PRO A 323 -6.18 -3.82 -17.85
C PRO A 323 -4.81 -3.26 -18.23
N ALA A 324 -3.78 -4.10 -18.13
CA ALA A 324 -2.44 -3.79 -18.62
C ALA A 324 -1.71 -5.09 -18.96
N ALA A 325 -1.07 -5.11 -20.13
CA ALA A 325 -0.31 -6.25 -20.59
C ALA A 325 1.20 -6.02 -20.37
N LEU A 326 1.81 -6.93 -19.63
CA LEU A 326 3.24 -7.14 -19.57
C LEU A 326 3.73 -7.56 -20.96
N PRO A 327 4.76 -6.88 -21.49
CA PRO A 327 5.41 -7.33 -22.71
C PRO A 327 6.13 -8.66 -22.48
N LEU A 328 6.22 -9.49 -23.53
CA LEU A 328 7.10 -10.66 -23.49
C LEU A 328 8.56 -10.20 -23.41
N PRO A 329 9.35 -10.72 -22.48
CA PRO A 329 10.78 -10.42 -22.40
C PRO A 329 11.56 -11.13 -23.50
N GLU A 330 12.68 -10.52 -23.91
CA GLU A 330 13.70 -11.24 -24.66
C GLU A 330 14.34 -12.33 -23.79
N ARG A 331 14.52 -13.53 -24.36
CA ARG A 331 15.11 -14.67 -23.65
C ARG A 331 16.50 -14.35 -23.07
N VAL A 332 17.34 -13.67 -23.86
CA VAL A 332 18.68 -13.25 -23.43
C VAL A 332 18.63 -12.29 -22.24
N TRP A 333 17.60 -11.44 -22.16
CA TRP A 333 17.41 -10.56 -21.00
C TRP A 333 17.00 -11.35 -19.75
N LEU A 334 16.05 -12.28 -19.87
CA LEU A 334 15.66 -13.16 -18.75
C LEU A 334 16.86 -13.95 -18.21
N GLU A 335 17.67 -14.52 -19.10
CA GLU A 335 18.83 -15.35 -18.74
C GLU A 335 19.90 -14.58 -17.94
N ARG A 336 19.93 -13.25 -18.02
CA ARG A 336 20.82 -12.39 -17.22
C ARG A 336 20.35 -12.16 -15.78
N LEU A 337 19.07 -12.42 -15.49
CA LEU A 337 18.55 -12.28 -14.14
C LEU A 337 19.01 -13.44 -13.25
N PRO A 338 19.22 -13.20 -11.93
CA PRO A 338 19.30 -14.27 -10.96
C PRO A 338 18.08 -15.19 -11.09
N ARG A 339 18.28 -16.51 -10.93
CA ARG A 339 17.22 -17.51 -11.11
C ARG A 339 15.96 -17.15 -10.33
N SER A 340 16.10 -16.72 -9.07
CA SER A 340 14.96 -16.33 -8.23
C SER A 340 14.12 -15.19 -8.82
N GLU A 341 14.77 -14.16 -9.35
CA GLU A 341 14.13 -13.01 -9.98
C GLU A 341 13.48 -13.40 -11.31
N ARG A 342 14.16 -14.23 -12.10
CA ARG A 342 13.62 -14.77 -13.35
C ARG A 342 12.35 -15.60 -13.10
N THR A 343 12.38 -16.50 -12.11
CA THR A 343 11.23 -17.34 -11.75
C THR A 343 10.05 -16.47 -11.28
N ALA A 344 10.28 -15.50 -10.39
CA ALA A 344 9.23 -14.59 -9.93
C ALA A 344 8.64 -13.75 -11.08
N HIS A 345 9.48 -13.32 -12.03
CA HIS A 345 9.04 -12.59 -13.22
C HIS A 345 8.10 -13.43 -14.09
N LEU A 346 8.48 -14.70 -14.32
CA LEU A 346 7.67 -15.64 -15.07
C LEU A 346 6.34 -15.94 -14.38
N ALA A 347 6.29 -15.94 -13.04
CA ALA A 347 5.03 -16.09 -12.30
C ALA A 347 4.02 -14.97 -12.65
N HIS A 348 4.49 -13.72 -12.78
CA HIS A 348 3.64 -12.60 -13.20
C HIS A 348 3.15 -12.73 -14.65
N LEU A 349 4.01 -13.20 -15.57
CA LEU A 349 3.65 -13.44 -16.97
C LEU A 349 2.63 -14.57 -17.11
N VAL A 350 2.83 -15.67 -16.38
CA VAL A 350 1.89 -16.81 -16.35
C VAL A 350 0.54 -16.38 -15.80
N GLN A 351 0.53 -15.65 -14.68
CA GLN A 351 -0.70 -15.10 -14.12
C GLN A 351 -1.39 -14.16 -15.11
N GLN A 352 -0.61 -13.33 -15.84
CA GLN A 352 -1.19 -12.47 -16.86
C GLN A 352 -1.84 -13.23 -18.01
N ALA A 353 -1.19 -14.28 -18.52
CA ALA A 353 -1.78 -15.09 -19.57
C ALA A 353 -3.08 -15.74 -19.10
N ALA A 354 -3.16 -16.15 -17.83
CA ALA A 354 -4.40 -16.67 -17.25
C ALA A 354 -5.51 -15.60 -17.21
N ASP A 355 -5.17 -14.39 -16.76
CA ASP A 355 -6.14 -13.30 -16.55
C ASP A 355 -6.56 -12.61 -17.86
N THR A 356 -5.65 -12.50 -18.83
CA THR A 356 -5.79 -11.59 -19.98
C THR A 356 -5.59 -12.26 -21.35
N GLY A 357 -5.29 -13.55 -21.42
CA GLY A 357 -5.01 -14.20 -22.71
C GLY A 357 -3.72 -13.76 -23.41
N SER A 358 -3.05 -12.74 -22.89
CA SER A 358 -1.84 -12.18 -23.48
C SER A 358 -0.69 -12.20 -22.45
N PRO A 359 0.49 -12.75 -22.78
CA PRO A 359 0.76 -13.48 -24.02
C PRO A 359 -0.04 -14.78 -24.09
N GLU A 360 -0.21 -15.30 -25.30
CA GLU A 360 -0.88 -16.60 -25.51
C GLU A 360 -0.18 -17.69 -24.69
N PRO A 361 -0.93 -18.63 -24.06
CA PRO A 361 -0.36 -19.67 -23.18
C PRO A 361 0.78 -20.47 -23.82
N GLU A 362 0.70 -20.73 -25.13
CA GLU A 362 1.70 -21.46 -25.91
C GLU A 362 3.05 -20.73 -25.98
N ALA A 363 3.05 -19.40 -25.91
CA ALA A 363 4.27 -18.60 -25.93
C ALA A 363 5.05 -18.66 -24.60
N ILE A 364 4.39 -19.06 -23.52
CA ILE A 364 4.99 -19.13 -22.18
C ILE A 364 5.74 -20.44 -21.96
N GLY A 365 5.25 -21.55 -22.49
CA GLY A 365 5.81 -22.90 -22.27
C GLY A 365 7.34 -22.96 -22.43
N PRO A 366 7.92 -22.46 -23.53
CA PRO A 366 9.37 -22.45 -23.74
C PRO A 366 10.17 -21.64 -22.69
N LEU A 367 9.55 -20.66 -22.04
CA LEU A 367 10.20 -19.85 -21.00
C LEU A 367 10.23 -20.58 -19.64
N LEU A 368 9.39 -21.60 -19.45
CA LEU A 368 9.27 -22.34 -18.18
C LEU A 368 10.16 -23.58 -18.09
N GLU A 369 10.73 -24.04 -19.22
CA GLU A 369 11.39 -25.36 -19.36
C GLU A 369 12.49 -25.63 -18.32
N HIS A 370 13.18 -24.59 -17.82
CA HIS A 370 14.26 -24.72 -16.84
C HIS A 370 13.94 -24.13 -15.46
N GLU A 371 12.72 -23.62 -15.29
CA GLU A 371 12.31 -22.84 -14.11
C GLU A 371 11.43 -23.64 -13.16
N LEU A 372 10.69 -24.62 -13.68
CA LEU A 372 9.86 -25.50 -12.87
C LEU A 372 10.73 -26.48 -12.06
N PRO A 373 10.45 -26.65 -10.75
CA PRO A 373 11.15 -27.64 -9.94
C PRO A 373 10.65 -29.05 -10.28
N ALA A 374 11.45 -30.07 -10.00
CA ALA A 374 11.05 -31.47 -10.21
C ALA A 374 9.92 -31.88 -9.23
N THR A 375 9.96 -31.35 -8.00
CA THR A 375 8.93 -31.56 -6.97
C THR A 375 8.69 -30.27 -6.19
N VAL A 376 7.54 -30.16 -5.52
CA VAL A 376 7.24 -29.01 -4.63
C VAL A 376 8.16 -28.94 -3.42
N HIS A 377 8.67 -30.08 -2.96
CA HIS A 377 9.60 -30.15 -1.82
C HIS A 377 10.94 -29.46 -2.13
N GLU A 378 11.42 -29.55 -3.37
CA GLU A 378 12.67 -28.90 -3.82
C GLU A 378 12.48 -27.43 -4.22
N ALA A 379 11.24 -26.95 -4.29
CA ALA A 379 10.93 -25.62 -4.80
C ALA A 379 11.38 -24.50 -3.84
N PHE A 380 11.98 -23.41 -4.34
CA PHE A 380 12.10 -22.19 -3.53
C PHE A 380 10.85 -21.32 -3.68
N ALA A 381 10.67 -20.31 -2.82
CA ALA A 381 9.41 -19.54 -2.71
C ALA A 381 8.88 -19.00 -4.07
N PRO A 382 9.67 -18.30 -4.91
CA PRO A 382 9.23 -17.93 -6.26
C PRO A 382 8.80 -19.09 -7.17
N GLN A 383 9.36 -20.30 -7.03
CA GLN A 383 8.91 -21.46 -7.81
C GLN A 383 7.52 -21.95 -7.35
N LEU A 384 7.23 -21.89 -6.04
CA LEU A 384 5.88 -22.17 -5.54
C LEU A 384 4.86 -21.13 -6.07
N GLN A 385 5.24 -19.86 -6.13
CA GLN A 385 4.41 -18.81 -6.75
C GLN A 385 4.19 -19.08 -8.25
N LEU A 386 5.24 -19.44 -8.98
CA LEU A 386 5.16 -19.81 -10.40
C LEU A 386 4.26 -21.01 -10.62
N LEU A 387 4.39 -22.07 -9.81
CA LEU A 387 3.53 -23.25 -9.86
C LEU A 387 2.06 -22.90 -9.59
N GLY A 388 1.80 -22.04 -8.60
CA GLY A 388 0.45 -21.56 -8.29
C GLY A 388 -0.16 -20.73 -9.43
N ALA A 389 0.63 -19.88 -10.08
CA ALA A 389 0.20 -19.14 -11.27
C ALA A 389 -0.07 -20.09 -12.45
N LEU A 390 0.79 -21.09 -12.66
CA LEU A 390 0.65 -22.08 -13.73
C LEU A 390 -0.59 -22.96 -13.53
N ALA A 391 -0.91 -23.32 -12.28
CA ALA A 391 -2.16 -24.00 -11.96
C ALA A 391 -3.39 -23.15 -12.35
N ARG A 392 -3.40 -21.83 -12.09
CA ARG A 392 -4.51 -20.96 -12.51
C ARG A 392 -4.62 -20.87 -14.04
N LEU A 393 -3.49 -20.79 -14.74
CA LEU A 393 -3.47 -20.85 -16.20
C LEU A 393 -4.06 -22.17 -16.70
N GLU A 394 -3.65 -23.30 -16.12
CA GLU A 394 -4.19 -24.62 -16.46
C GLU A 394 -5.69 -24.75 -16.18
N ALA A 395 -6.18 -24.16 -15.10
CA ALA A 395 -7.60 -24.14 -14.77
C ALA A 395 -8.44 -23.48 -15.89
N VAL A 396 -8.01 -22.32 -16.41
CA VAL A 396 -8.76 -21.61 -17.45
C VAL A 396 -8.53 -22.17 -18.86
N THR A 397 -7.42 -22.88 -19.08
CA THR A 397 -7.06 -23.48 -20.39
C THR A 397 -7.51 -24.95 -20.54
N GLY A 398 -8.30 -25.48 -19.62
CA GLY A 398 -8.93 -26.80 -19.78
C GLY A 398 -8.20 -27.97 -19.15
N ARG A 399 -7.37 -27.73 -18.13
CA ARG A 399 -6.73 -28.77 -17.31
C ARG A 399 -7.06 -28.61 -15.81
N PRO A 400 -8.35 -28.50 -15.43
CA PRO A 400 -8.75 -28.19 -14.05
C PRO A 400 -8.31 -29.24 -13.01
N ARG A 401 -8.27 -30.54 -13.36
CA ARG A 401 -7.83 -31.59 -12.43
C ARG A 401 -6.33 -31.46 -12.08
N HIS A 402 -5.49 -31.24 -13.09
CA HIS A 402 -4.07 -31.03 -12.88
C HIS A 402 -3.78 -29.70 -12.16
N ALA A 403 -4.57 -28.66 -12.45
CA ALA A 403 -4.52 -27.41 -11.71
C ALA A 403 -4.82 -27.62 -10.22
N LEU A 404 -5.84 -28.40 -9.88
CA LEU A 404 -6.21 -28.73 -8.50
C LEU A 404 -5.10 -29.49 -7.77
N GLU A 405 -4.59 -30.56 -8.38
CA GLU A 405 -3.46 -31.34 -7.84
C GLU A 405 -2.26 -30.44 -7.56
N ARG A 406 -1.95 -29.52 -8.48
CA ARG A 406 -0.85 -28.58 -8.29
C ARG A 406 -1.12 -27.54 -7.21
N GLN A 407 -2.34 -27.00 -7.08
CA GLN A 407 -2.66 -26.06 -5.98
C GLN A 407 -2.50 -26.74 -4.62
N LEU A 408 -2.96 -27.98 -4.47
CA LEU A 408 -2.77 -28.76 -3.25
C LEU A 408 -1.28 -28.99 -2.94
N ALA A 409 -0.48 -29.35 -3.94
CA ALA A 409 0.96 -29.52 -3.76
C ALA A 409 1.67 -28.19 -3.41
N VAL A 410 1.22 -27.06 -3.97
CA VAL A 410 1.75 -25.71 -3.64
C VAL A 410 1.43 -25.35 -2.18
N LEU A 411 0.23 -25.67 -1.69
CA LEU A 411 -0.15 -25.46 -0.29
C LEU A 411 0.76 -26.24 0.67
N GLU A 412 1.00 -27.51 0.37
CA GLU A 412 1.94 -28.35 1.13
C GLU A 412 3.35 -27.71 1.13
N GLY A 413 3.82 -27.25 -0.03
CA GLY A 413 5.10 -26.56 -0.16
C GLY A 413 5.21 -25.30 0.71
N TRP A 414 4.14 -24.52 0.86
CA TRP A 414 4.12 -23.34 1.74
C TRP A 414 4.10 -23.71 3.23
N LEU A 415 3.34 -24.74 3.60
CA LEU A 415 3.27 -25.26 4.96
C LEU A 415 4.63 -25.79 5.44
N GLU A 416 5.32 -26.56 4.61
CA GLU A 416 6.67 -27.08 4.90
C GLU A 416 7.69 -25.96 5.17
N ARG A 417 7.44 -24.76 4.66
CA ARG A 417 8.30 -23.58 4.80
C ARG A 417 7.84 -22.64 5.92
N PHE A 418 6.79 -23.00 6.66
CA PHE A 418 6.18 -22.16 7.70
C PHE A 418 5.80 -20.76 7.16
N ARG A 419 5.20 -20.72 5.97
CA ARG A 419 4.73 -19.50 5.29
C ARG A 419 3.20 -19.51 5.11
N PRO A 420 2.41 -19.57 6.19
CA PRO A 420 0.94 -19.61 6.10
C PRO A 420 0.36 -18.35 5.42
N GLU A 421 1.10 -17.25 5.42
CA GLU A 421 0.65 -15.99 4.80
C GLU A 421 0.51 -16.04 3.27
N GLU A 422 1.16 -16.99 2.60
CA GLU A 422 1.12 -17.16 1.13
C GLU A 422 0.04 -18.17 0.69
N ALA A 423 -0.66 -18.81 1.64
CA ALA A 423 -1.52 -19.97 1.37
C ALA A 423 -2.98 -19.63 1.00
N SER A 424 -3.45 -18.40 1.25
CA SER A 424 -4.86 -18.02 1.02
C SER A 424 -5.29 -18.20 -0.43
N TYR A 425 -4.51 -17.71 -1.40
CA TYR A 425 -4.88 -17.78 -2.82
C TYR A 425 -4.82 -19.20 -3.40
N PRO A 426 -3.78 -20.03 -3.15
CA PRO A 426 -3.80 -21.42 -3.57
C PRO A 426 -4.94 -22.22 -2.92
N LEU A 427 -5.28 -21.94 -1.65
CA LEU A 427 -6.35 -22.65 -0.95
C LEU A 427 -7.74 -22.28 -1.49
N ALA A 428 -8.00 -21.00 -1.70
CA ALA A 428 -9.24 -20.55 -2.33
C ALA A 428 -9.42 -21.19 -3.73
N GLU A 429 -8.35 -21.24 -4.52
CA GLU A 429 -8.39 -21.88 -5.84
C GLU A 429 -8.59 -23.41 -5.75
N ALA A 430 -7.96 -24.08 -4.79
CA ALA A 430 -8.15 -25.51 -4.55
C ALA A 430 -9.60 -25.83 -4.19
N TYR A 431 -10.23 -25.05 -3.29
CA TYR A 431 -11.65 -25.21 -2.98
C TYR A 431 -12.52 -25.00 -4.21
N ARG A 432 -12.32 -23.89 -4.93
CA ARG A 432 -13.07 -23.58 -6.14
C ARG A 432 -13.01 -24.72 -7.16
N LEU A 433 -11.82 -25.24 -7.43
CA LEU A 433 -11.62 -26.33 -8.37
C LEU A 433 -12.20 -27.66 -7.87
N ALA A 434 -12.05 -27.98 -6.58
CA ALA A 434 -12.65 -29.18 -5.99
C ALA A 434 -14.18 -29.16 -6.13
N GLY A 435 -14.82 -28.03 -5.83
CA GLY A 435 -16.25 -27.83 -6.03
C GLY A 435 -16.66 -27.94 -7.50
N ALA A 436 -15.94 -27.24 -8.40
CA ALA A 436 -16.21 -27.27 -9.83
C ALA A 436 -16.04 -28.66 -10.47
N LEU A 437 -15.14 -29.48 -9.93
CA LEU A 437 -14.92 -30.87 -10.38
C LEU A 437 -15.82 -31.89 -9.68
N GLY A 438 -16.52 -31.51 -8.62
CA GLY A 438 -17.26 -32.44 -7.75
C GLY A 438 -16.33 -33.42 -7.01
N ASP A 439 -15.09 -33.01 -6.69
CA ASP A 439 -14.07 -33.85 -6.09
C ASP A 439 -14.08 -33.72 -4.56
N GLU A 440 -14.89 -34.56 -3.89
CA GLU A 440 -15.03 -34.56 -2.43
C GLU A 440 -13.71 -34.85 -1.71
N ALA A 441 -12.88 -35.75 -2.26
CA ALA A 441 -11.60 -36.12 -1.64
C ALA A 441 -10.63 -34.94 -1.65
N ALA A 442 -10.55 -34.21 -2.77
CA ALA A 442 -9.74 -33.00 -2.84
C ALA A 442 -10.27 -31.87 -1.96
N PHE A 443 -11.61 -31.75 -1.82
CA PHE A 443 -12.22 -30.80 -0.90
C PHE A 443 -11.82 -31.07 0.55
N GLU A 444 -11.91 -32.32 1.01
CA GLU A 444 -11.51 -32.70 2.36
C GLU A 444 -10.00 -32.53 2.59
N ARG A 445 -9.17 -32.78 1.56
CA ARG A 445 -7.73 -32.48 1.63
C ARG A 445 -7.46 -30.98 1.82
N ALA A 446 -8.16 -30.11 1.08
CA ALA A 446 -8.05 -28.67 1.25
C ALA A 446 -8.48 -28.23 2.66
N ALA A 447 -9.55 -28.83 3.22
CA ALA A 447 -10.00 -28.56 4.59
C ALA A 447 -9.00 -28.98 5.67
N GLN A 448 -8.31 -30.10 5.47
CA GLN A 448 -7.23 -30.51 6.34
C GLN A 448 -6.08 -29.49 6.31
N LEU A 449 -5.66 -29.07 5.10
CA LEU A 449 -4.61 -28.07 4.93
C LEU A 449 -4.99 -26.72 5.55
N GLU A 450 -6.25 -26.28 5.41
CA GLU A 450 -6.76 -25.06 6.06
C GLU A 450 -6.63 -25.12 7.60
N THR A 451 -6.91 -26.29 8.18
CA THR A 451 -6.77 -26.51 9.63
C THR A 451 -5.30 -26.38 10.06
N GLU A 452 -4.38 -26.97 9.30
CA GLU A 452 -2.93 -26.87 9.53
C GLU A 452 -2.43 -25.42 9.40
N ILE A 453 -2.87 -24.70 8.37
CA ILE A 453 -2.56 -23.28 8.15
C ILE A 453 -3.06 -22.42 9.33
N SER A 454 -4.30 -22.67 9.77
CA SER A 454 -4.91 -21.94 10.88
C SER A 454 -4.14 -22.14 12.19
N ALA A 455 -3.64 -23.35 12.43
CA ALA A 455 -2.81 -23.66 13.60
C ALA A 455 -1.46 -22.90 13.62
N LEU A 456 -0.98 -22.47 12.46
CA LEU A 456 0.26 -21.69 12.31
C LEU A 456 0.05 -20.16 12.40
N GLY A 457 -1.18 -19.68 12.57
CA GLY A 457 -1.47 -18.25 12.73
C GLY A 457 -2.47 -17.64 11.73
N ALA A 458 -3.18 -18.49 10.95
CA ALA A 458 -4.21 -18.10 9.98
C ALA A 458 -3.72 -17.12 8.88
N PHE A 459 -4.66 -16.64 8.06
CA PHE A 459 -4.38 -15.75 6.93
C PHE A 459 -4.26 -14.29 7.42
N PRO A 460 -3.20 -13.54 7.05
CA PRO A 460 -3.15 -12.11 7.31
C PRO A 460 -4.04 -11.33 6.34
N GLY A 461 -4.67 -10.25 6.84
CA GLY A 461 -5.49 -9.32 6.05
C GLY A 461 -6.76 -9.97 5.46
N ASP A 462 -7.17 -9.53 4.28
CA ASP A 462 -8.43 -9.93 3.63
C ASP A 462 -8.41 -11.38 3.09
N GLY A 463 -7.27 -12.08 3.19
CA GLY A 463 -7.07 -13.42 2.61
C GLY A 463 -8.09 -14.47 3.10
N ALA A 464 -8.57 -14.34 4.34
CA ALA A 464 -9.57 -15.24 4.91
C ALA A 464 -10.92 -15.18 4.17
N GLN A 465 -11.37 -13.98 3.78
CA GLN A 465 -12.65 -13.78 3.10
C GLN A 465 -12.69 -14.52 1.75
N TYR A 466 -11.57 -14.52 1.01
CA TYR A 466 -11.46 -15.27 -0.25
C TYR A 466 -11.57 -16.78 -0.05
N VAL A 467 -10.91 -17.32 1.00
CA VAL A 467 -10.94 -18.76 1.32
C VAL A 467 -12.34 -19.19 1.74
N GLU A 468 -12.98 -18.43 2.63
CA GLU A 468 -14.32 -18.73 3.14
C GLU A 468 -15.37 -18.73 2.01
N VAL A 469 -15.35 -17.72 1.14
CA VAL A 469 -16.29 -17.68 0.00
C VAL A 469 -16.01 -18.81 -0.99
N ALA A 470 -14.74 -19.11 -1.30
CA ALA A 470 -14.41 -20.22 -2.17
C ALA A 470 -14.83 -21.58 -1.58
N ARG A 471 -14.64 -21.77 -0.27
CA ARG A 471 -15.08 -22.96 0.47
C ARG A 471 -16.60 -23.08 0.50
N GLY A 472 -17.32 -21.99 0.79
CA GLY A 472 -18.78 -21.94 0.76
C GLY A 472 -19.35 -22.27 -0.62
N ARG A 473 -18.75 -21.72 -1.69
CA ARG A 473 -19.08 -22.06 -3.08
C ARG A 473 -18.86 -23.54 -3.40
N ALA A 474 -17.73 -24.08 -2.98
CA ALA A 474 -17.41 -25.49 -3.18
C ALA A 474 -18.39 -26.42 -2.44
N LEU A 475 -18.72 -26.09 -1.19
CA LEU A 475 -19.77 -26.79 -0.43
C LEU A 475 -21.12 -26.74 -1.13
N ALA A 476 -21.49 -25.57 -1.68
CA ALA A 476 -22.72 -25.43 -2.45
C ALA A 476 -22.73 -26.33 -3.70
N ALA A 477 -21.62 -26.36 -4.45
CA ALA A 477 -21.46 -27.24 -5.62
C ALA A 477 -21.51 -28.73 -5.26
N LEU A 478 -21.03 -29.11 -4.06
CA LEU A 478 -21.09 -30.45 -3.50
C LEU A 478 -22.43 -30.78 -2.80
N GLY A 479 -23.42 -29.88 -2.84
CA GLY A 479 -24.74 -30.10 -2.23
C GLY A 479 -24.80 -29.95 -0.70
N ARG A 480 -23.74 -29.47 -0.05
CA ARG A 480 -23.64 -29.25 1.41
C ARG A 480 -24.18 -27.87 1.81
N PHE A 481 -25.43 -27.60 1.45
CA PHE A 481 -26.04 -26.26 1.51
C PHE A 481 -26.05 -25.61 2.91
N GLY A 482 -26.29 -26.37 3.98
CA GLY A 482 -26.29 -25.82 5.34
C GLY A 482 -24.94 -25.22 5.72
N GLN A 483 -23.85 -25.97 5.50
CA GLN A 483 -22.49 -25.51 5.76
C GLN A 483 -22.07 -24.38 4.82
N ALA A 484 -22.54 -24.41 3.57
CA ALA A 484 -22.29 -23.31 2.63
C ALA A 484 -22.90 -21.99 3.14
N ARG A 485 -24.15 -22.02 3.64
CA ARG A 485 -24.82 -20.82 4.19
C ARG A 485 -24.10 -20.24 5.40
N GLU A 486 -23.67 -21.10 6.33
CA GLU A 486 -22.92 -20.68 7.54
C GLU A 486 -21.66 -19.87 7.19
N LEU A 487 -21.01 -20.14 6.06
CA LEU A 487 -19.85 -19.40 5.59
C LEU A 487 -20.21 -18.16 4.76
N LEU A 488 -21.27 -18.22 3.95
CA LEU A 488 -21.57 -17.19 2.95
C LEU A 488 -22.43 -16.05 3.48
N GLU A 489 -23.43 -16.34 4.32
CA GLU A 489 -24.36 -15.32 4.86
C GLU A 489 -23.64 -14.21 5.64
N PRO A 490 -22.68 -14.50 6.54
CA PRO A 490 -21.96 -13.46 7.29
C PRO A 490 -21.14 -12.52 6.40
N ARG A 491 -20.82 -12.89 5.16
CA ARG A 491 -20.07 -12.03 4.22
C ARG A 491 -20.93 -10.93 3.61
N LEU A 492 -22.26 -11.11 3.60
CA LEU A 492 -23.20 -10.11 3.11
C LEU A 492 -23.47 -9.01 4.14
N GLU A 493 -23.25 -9.29 5.42
CA GLU A 493 -23.50 -8.38 6.54
C GLU A 493 -22.23 -7.63 7.00
N ASP A 494 -21.05 -8.17 6.70
CA ASP A 494 -19.78 -7.59 7.12
C ASP A 494 -19.35 -6.43 6.18
N PRO A 495 -19.37 -5.17 6.65
CA PRO A 495 -18.98 -4.01 5.84
C PRO A 495 -17.48 -3.97 5.49
N ALA A 496 -16.66 -4.84 6.10
CA ALA A 496 -15.26 -5.01 5.72
C ALA A 496 -15.08 -6.00 4.56
N THR A 497 -16.14 -6.67 4.09
CA THR A 497 -16.06 -7.56 2.92
C THR A 497 -15.93 -6.74 1.64
N VAL A 498 -14.98 -7.11 0.80
CA VAL A 498 -14.79 -6.46 -0.51
C VAL A 498 -15.99 -6.77 -1.43
N ASP A 499 -16.52 -5.76 -2.13
CA ASP A 499 -17.73 -5.86 -2.97
C ASP A 499 -17.75 -7.09 -3.89
N HIS A 500 -16.66 -7.37 -4.62
CA HIS A 500 -16.61 -8.52 -5.53
C HIS A 500 -16.68 -9.88 -4.80
N VAL A 501 -16.18 -9.97 -3.55
CA VAL A 501 -16.26 -11.16 -2.69
C VAL A 501 -17.70 -11.35 -2.19
N ALA A 502 -18.36 -10.27 -1.78
CA ALA A 502 -19.76 -10.29 -1.38
C ALA A 502 -20.67 -10.65 -2.57
N ALA A 503 -20.43 -10.10 -3.77
CA ALA A 503 -21.14 -10.43 -4.99
C ALA A 503 -21.00 -11.92 -5.38
N ALA A 504 -19.81 -12.51 -5.22
CA ALA A 504 -19.60 -13.94 -5.43
C ALA A 504 -20.36 -14.81 -4.39
N ALA A 505 -20.45 -14.34 -3.14
CA ALA A 505 -21.27 -14.99 -2.12
C ALA A 505 -22.77 -14.91 -2.46
N CYS A 506 -23.26 -13.76 -2.94
CA CYS A 506 -24.62 -13.60 -3.44
C CYS A 506 -24.95 -14.61 -4.55
N ARG A 507 -24.08 -14.75 -5.57
CA ARG A 507 -24.27 -15.75 -6.64
C ARG A 507 -24.43 -17.16 -6.08
N ALA A 508 -23.57 -17.55 -5.15
CA ALA A 508 -23.59 -18.87 -4.53
C ALA A 508 -24.86 -19.10 -3.70
N LEU A 509 -25.26 -18.13 -2.87
CA LEU A 509 -26.49 -18.18 -2.08
C LEU A 509 -27.73 -18.21 -2.97
N ALA A 510 -27.77 -17.43 -4.06
CA ALA A 510 -28.86 -17.46 -5.03
C ALA A 510 -29.02 -18.86 -5.66
N ALA A 511 -27.91 -19.55 -5.96
CA ALA A 511 -27.92 -20.93 -6.43
C ALA A 511 -28.43 -21.91 -5.36
N ILE A 512 -28.02 -21.75 -4.09
CA ILE A 512 -28.50 -22.55 -2.96
C ILE A 512 -30.01 -22.37 -2.76
N HIS A 513 -30.50 -21.12 -2.70
CA HIS A 513 -31.93 -20.84 -2.53
C HIS A 513 -32.77 -21.33 -3.72
N ALA A 514 -32.22 -21.30 -4.94
CA ALA A 514 -32.85 -21.90 -6.10
C ALA A 514 -32.98 -23.43 -5.95
N ALA A 515 -31.91 -24.10 -5.51
CA ALA A 515 -31.89 -25.56 -5.32
C ALA A 515 -32.79 -26.04 -4.17
N THR A 516 -32.97 -25.22 -3.14
CA THR A 516 -33.79 -25.52 -1.94
C THR A 516 -35.23 -25.03 -2.02
N GLY A 517 -35.61 -24.31 -3.09
CA GLY A 517 -36.96 -23.80 -3.29
C GLY A 517 -37.31 -22.55 -2.46
N GLU A 518 -36.32 -21.85 -1.92
CA GLU A 518 -36.48 -20.69 -1.04
C GLU A 518 -36.60 -19.38 -1.83
N GLY A 519 -37.69 -19.23 -2.59
CA GLY A 519 -37.85 -18.12 -3.54
C GLY A 519 -37.81 -16.71 -2.93
N ALA A 520 -38.24 -16.53 -1.68
CA ALA A 520 -38.18 -15.22 -1.00
C ALA A 520 -36.74 -14.84 -0.63
N ALA A 521 -35.98 -15.75 -0.02
CA ALA A 521 -34.58 -15.54 0.32
C ALA A 521 -33.73 -15.32 -0.95
N ARG A 522 -34.02 -16.09 -2.01
CA ARG A 522 -33.39 -15.89 -3.32
C ARG A 522 -33.58 -14.48 -3.86
N ARG A 523 -34.79 -13.92 -3.80
CA ARG A 523 -35.06 -12.55 -4.28
C ARG A 523 -34.27 -11.52 -3.48
N ALA A 524 -34.22 -11.65 -2.15
CA ALA A 524 -33.46 -10.73 -1.29
C ALA A 524 -31.96 -10.73 -1.66
N VAL A 525 -31.37 -11.91 -1.90
CA VAL A 525 -29.96 -12.01 -2.31
C VAL A 525 -29.71 -11.42 -3.70
N LEU A 526 -30.65 -11.58 -4.64
CA LEU A 526 -30.55 -10.97 -5.97
C LEU A 526 -30.68 -9.43 -5.92
N GLU A 527 -31.57 -8.90 -5.09
CA GLU A 527 -31.69 -7.45 -4.86
C GLU A 527 -30.39 -6.87 -4.29
N GLN A 528 -29.70 -7.60 -3.42
CA GLN A 528 -28.39 -7.19 -2.92
C GLN A 528 -27.30 -7.29 -4.00
N LEU A 529 -27.34 -8.31 -4.86
CA LEU A 529 -26.42 -8.42 -5.99
C LEU A 529 -26.55 -7.24 -6.95
N GLU A 530 -27.79 -6.82 -7.26
CA GLU A 530 -28.06 -5.64 -8.09
C GLU A 530 -27.44 -4.34 -7.52
N GLN A 531 -27.32 -4.22 -6.19
CA GLN A 531 -26.66 -3.08 -5.55
C GLN A 531 -25.15 -3.06 -5.85
N PHE A 532 -24.49 -4.22 -5.84
CA PHE A 532 -23.08 -4.34 -6.22
C PHE A 532 -22.87 -4.11 -7.72
N GLU A 533 -23.82 -4.52 -8.58
CA GLU A 533 -23.74 -4.22 -10.02
C GLU A 533 -23.78 -2.70 -10.29
N ALA A 534 -24.54 -1.95 -9.49
CA ALA A 534 -24.62 -0.51 -9.57
C ALA A 534 -23.29 0.18 -9.18
N THR A 535 -22.46 -0.46 -8.35
CA THR A 535 -21.12 0.03 -7.97
C THR A 535 -20.01 -0.45 -8.91
N GLY A 536 -20.30 -1.40 -9.81
CA GLY A 536 -19.39 -1.84 -10.89
C GLY A 536 -19.25 -3.36 -11.03
N GLU A 537 -19.75 -4.16 -10.08
CA GLU A 537 -19.55 -5.62 -10.00
C GLU A 537 -20.54 -6.43 -10.84
N ARG A 538 -20.55 -6.21 -12.16
CA ARG A 538 -21.54 -6.81 -13.08
C ARG A 538 -21.34 -8.29 -13.39
N VAL A 539 -20.13 -8.81 -13.20
CA VAL A 539 -19.75 -10.17 -13.63
C VAL A 539 -20.57 -11.23 -12.91
N ASN A 540 -20.75 -11.12 -11.58
CA ASN A 540 -21.51 -12.08 -10.79
C ASN A 540 -23.02 -12.08 -11.12
N GLY A 541 -23.56 -10.93 -11.50
CA GLY A 541 -24.92 -10.79 -12.04
C GLY A 541 -25.15 -11.57 -13.32
N ILE A 542 -24.24 -11.37 -14.29
CA ILE A 542 -24.26 -12.08 -15.57
C ILE A 542 -24.13 -13.60 -15.34
N LEU A 543 -23.20 -14.01 -14.47
CA LEU A 543 -22.99 -15.42 -14.13
C LEU A 543 -24.20 -16.05 -13.43
N THR A 544 -24.87 -15.32 -12.54
CA THR A 544 -26.10 -15.79 -11.88
C THR A 544 -27.22 -16.00 -12.90
N SER A 545 -27.37 -15.08 -13.86
CA SER A 545 -28.34 -15.20 -14.94
C SER A 545 -28.02 -16.37 -15.89
N LEU A 546 -26.72 -16.60 -16.14
CA LEU A 546 -26.23 -17.76 -16.88
C LEU A 546 -26.58 -19.08 -16.16
N ASP A 547 -26.33 -19.16 -14.84
CA ASP A 547 -26.65 -20.32 -14.01
C ASP A 547 -28.15 -20.64 -14.04
N ASP A 548 -29.00 -19.60 -14.01
CA ASP A 548 -30.46 -19.74 -14.10
C ASP A 548 -30.95 -20.23 -15.45
N ALA A 549 -30.37 -19.72 -16.54
CA ALA A 549 -30.70 -20.16 -17.89
C ALA A 549 -30.33 -21.64 -18.08
N LEU A 550 -29.14 -22.05 -17.61
CA LEU A 550 -28.68 -23.44 -17.64
C LEU A 550 -29.58 -24.36 -16.81
N ARG A 551 -29.93 -23.97 -15.57
CA ARG A 551 -30.82 -24.74 -14.70
C ARG A 551 -32.22 -24.94 -15.30
N ALA A 552 -32.71 -23.94 -16.04
CA ALA A 552 -34.00 -23.99 -16.71
C ALA A 552 -33.97 -24.67 -18.09
N GLY A 553 -32.80 -25.13 -18.58
CA GLY A 553 -32.66 -25.71 -19.92
C GLY A 553 -32.91 -24.72 -21.06
N ARG A 554 -32.66 -23.41 -20.83
CA ARG A 554 -32.89 -22.33 -21.79
C ARG A 554 -31.61 -22.01 -22.57
N ASP A 555 -31.19 -22.90 -23.45
CA ASP A 555 -29.89 -22.82 -24.15
C ASP A 555 -29.66 -21.50 -24.89
N ALA A 556 -30.67 -20.96 -25.58
CA ALA A 556 -30.56 -19.68 -26.28
C ALA A 556 -30.31 -18.50 -25.33
N GLU A 557 -30.86 -18.55 -24.12
CA GLU A 557 -30.65 -17.53 -23.09
C GLU A 557 -29.28 -17.70 -22.43
N ALA A 558 -28.87 -18.94 -22.16
CA ALA A 558 -27.53 -19.24 -21.67
C ALA A 558 -26.45 -18.74 -22.64
N ALA A 559 -26.64 -18.94 -23.95
CA ALA A 559 -25.74 -18.40 -24.97
C ALA A 559 -25.68 -16.86 -24.95
N ARG A 560 -26.83 -16.18 -24.77
CA ARG A 560 -26.87 -14.71 -24.65
C ARG A 560 -26.09 -14.19 -23.43
N TRP A 561 -26.23 -14.84 -22.28
CA TRP A 561 -25.49 -14.46 -21.08
C TRP A 561 -24.00 -14.78 -21.19
N LEU A 562 -23.63 -15.87 -21.87
CA LEU A 562 -22.23 -16.15 -22.19
C LEU A 562 -21.61 -15.07 -23.08
N GLU A 563 -22.33 -14.58 -24.10
CA GLU A 563 -21.85 -13.46 -24.92
C GLU A 563 -21.78 -12.13 -24.13
N ALA A 564 -22.71 -11.89 -23.21
CA ALA A 564 -22.64 -10.73 -22.30
C ALA A 564 -21.41 -10.81 -21.37
N LEU A 565 -21.09 -12.01 -20.89
CA LEU A 565 -19.89 -12.26 -20.08
C LEU A 565 -18.63 -12.03 -20.92
N ALA A 566 -18.58 -12.55 -22.16
CA ALA A 566 -17.46 -12.33 -23.08
C ALA A 566 -17.30 -10.85 -23.46
N ALA A 567 -18.37 -10.06 -23.50
CA ALA A 567 -18.27 -8.62 -23.72
C ALA A 567 -17.72 -7.85 -22.50
N THR A 568 -17.94 -8.37 -21.30
CA THR A 568 -17.51 -7.75 -20.03
C THR A 568 -16.09 -8.17 -19.66
N GLU A 569 -15.80 -9.46 -19.77
CA GLU A 569 -14.54 -10.13 -19.41
C GLU A 569 -14.10 -11.05 -20.56
N PRO A 570 -13.64 -10.49 -21.70
CA PRO A 570 -13.37 -11.25 -22.92
C PRO A 570 -12.32 -12.34 -22.73
N GLU A 571 -11.32 -12.08 -21.89
CA GLU A 571 -10.13 -12.91 -21.86
C GLU A 571 -10.29 -14.19 -21.01
N PRO A 572 -10.69 -14.13 -19.72
CA PRO A 572 -10.94 -15.36 -18.96
C PRO A 572 -12.05 -16.19 -19.62
N THR A 573 -13.08 -15.53 -20.15
CA THR A 573 -14.18 -16.19 -20.86
C THR A 573 -13.70 -16.86 -22.15
N GLY A 574 -12.86 -16.19 -22.94
CA GLY A 574 -12.29 -16.72 -24.16
C GLY A 574 -11.46 -17.98 -23.93
N HIS A 575 -10.65 -18.02 -22.86
CA HIS A 575 -9.92 -19.23 -22.47
C HIS A 575 -10.83 -20.41 -22.18
N LEU A 576 -11.86 -20.19 -21.35
CA LEU A 576 -12.79 -21.23 -20.95
C LEU A 576 -13.64 -21.74 -22.12
N ARG A 577 -14.05 -20.86 -23.05
CA ARG A 577 -14.75 -21.26 -24.29
C ARG A 577 -13.87 -22.14 -25.18
N ARG A 578 -12.62 -21.73 -25.41
CA ARG A 578 -11.64 -22.54 -26.17
C ARG A 578 -11.39 -23.90 -25.50
N ALA A 579 -11.29 -23.92 -24.18
CA ALA A 579 -11.14 -25.14 -23.39
C ALA A 579 -12.34 -26.08 -23.56
N ALA A 580 -13.56 -25.56 -23.41
CA ALA A 580 -14.80 -26.31 -23.61
C ALA A 580 -14.87 -26.94 -25.01
N GLY A 581 -14.55 -26.16 -26.05
CA GLY A 581 -14.51 -26.65 -27.43
C GLY A 581 -13.50 -27.77 -27.65
N ARG A 582 -12.30 -27.68 -27.06
CA ARG A 582 -11.29 -28.75 -27.12
C ARG A 582 -11.71 -30.03 -26.39
N LEU A 583 -12.46 -29.89 -25.29
CA LEU A 583 -12.93 -31.01 -24.48
C LEU A 583 -14.27 -31.58 -24.98
N GLY A 584 -14.92 -30.93 -25.93
CA GLY A 584 -16.24 -31.33 -26.41
C GLY A 584 -17.37 -31.08 -25.41
N GLU A 585 -17.19 -30.13 -24.48
CA GLU A 585 -18.19 -29.77 -23.48
C GLU A 585 -19.04 -28.56 -23.93
N PRO A 586 -20.31 -28.45 -23.49
CA PRO A 586 -21.12 -27.26 -23.77
C PRO A 586 -20.49 -26.00 -23.18
N GLU A 587 -20.18 -25.00 -24.03
CA GLU A 587 -19.44 -23.79 -23.63
C GLU A 587 -20.04 -23.09 -22.41
N ALA A 588 -21.35 -22.83 -22.44
CA ALA A 588 -22.05 -22.11 -21.38
C ALA A 588 -21.96 -22.84 -20.02
N ALA A 589 -22.16 -24.16 -20.01
CA ALA A 589 -22.07 -24.96 -18.79
C ALA A 589 -20.62 -25.05 -18.28
N TYR A 590 -19.65 -25.20 -19.18
CA TYR A 590 -18.24 -25.24 -18.82
C TYR A 590 -17.77 -23.93 -18.20
N VAL A 591 -18.10 -22.80 -18.84
CA VAL A 591 -17.75 -21.45 -18.37
C VAL A 591 -18.40 -21.18 -17.03
N ALA A 592 -19.71 -21.41 -16.88
CA ALA A 592 -20.43 -21.20 -15.62
C ALA A 592 -19.78 -21.95 -14.44
N ARG A 593 -19.34 -23.19 -14.69
CA ARG A 593 -18.73 -24.07 -13.68
C ARG A 593 -17.29 -23.69 -13.33
N PHE A 594 -16.48 -23.31 -14.30
CA PHE A 594 -15.04 -23.10 -14.11
C PHE A 594 -14.60 -21.63 -14.05
N TYR A 595 -15.53 -20.68 -14.15
CA TYR A 595 -15.21 -19.25 -13.96
C TYR A 595 -14.55 -19.01 -12.59
N PRO A 596 -13.47 -18.21 -12.50
CA PRO A 596 -12.73 -17.99 -11.25
C PRO A 596 -13.57 -17.35 -10.12
N TYR A 597 -14.56 -16.53 -10.47
CA TYR A 597 -15.39 -15.75 -9.53
C TYR A 597 -16.79 -16.30 -9.32
#